data_AF-A0A437CP28-F1
#
_entry.id   AF-A0A437CP28-F1
#
_cell.length_a   1.000
_cell.length_b   1.000
_cell.length_c   1.000
_cell.angle_alpha   90.00
_cell.angle_beta   90.00
_cell.angle_gamma   90.00
#
_symmetry.space_group_name_H-M   'P 1'
#
loop_
_entity.id
_entity.type
_entity.pdbx_description
1 polymer ?
#
loop_
_entity_poly.entity_id
_entity_poly.type
_entity_poly.pdbx_seq_one_letter_code
_entity_poly.pdbx_strand_id
1 'polypeptide(L)'
;MFSPTPELFRHRSGTTLLFWWLLQAGRLSGNMTQFSLETEFIFKPESRSSPQRSRDEYGGVMVSFPRTGSQCDKVSLKGAKECVEAAKKRMQEMTEDLDTQVTMECMIPQKFHRSIMGPKGSRIQQITRDHNVQIKFPEREDPQETQAETPAQENGEANGELKELLDPEAPKRCDVIVISGREERCKAAIEAVKALVPVTIEVDVPLELHRYIIGQKGSRIRKMMDGFEVNIQVPGPDLQSDKIAITGLASHLDRAKERLLVRVKELQADQEDRALRSFKLTITVDPEYHPKIIGRKGAFITNIRTEHDVNI
;
A
#
# COMPACT_ATOMS: atom_id res chain seq x y z
N MET A 1 15.40 -15.93 57.16
CA MET A 1 15.52 -14.60 56.53
C MET A 1 16.90 -14.49 55.91
N PHE A 2 17.00 -13.84 54.75
CA PHE A 2 18.17 -13.59 53.90
C PHE A 2 18.52 -14.63 52.84
N SER A 3 18.11 -14.31 51.62
CA SER A 3 18.88 -14.52 50.39
C SER A 3 18.77 -13.24 49.56
N PRO A 4 19.87 -12.69 49.02
CA PRO A 4 19.81 -11.71 47.95
C PRO A 4 20.00 -12.42 46.60
N THR A 5 19.24 -12.02 45.58
CA THR A 5 19.60 -12.26 44.18
C THR A 5 19.33 -10.98 43.39
N PRO A 6 20.33 -10.45 42.66
CA PRO A 6 20.16 -9.31 41.78
C PRO A 6 19.84 -9.73 40.34
N GLU A 7 19.34 -8.72 39.63
CA GLU A 7 18.94 -8.60 38.23
C GLU A 7 19.96 -9.00 37.13
N LEU A 8 19.36 -9.16 35.93
CA LEU A 8 19.72 -8.60 34.61
C LEU A 8 20.28 -9.53 33.49
N PHE A 9 19.55 -9.49 32.36
CA PHE A 9 19.93 -9.78 30.94
C PHE A 9 20.35 -11.23 30.60
N ARG A 10 20.02 -11.85 29.45
CA ARG A 10 19.95 -11.37 28.06
C ARG A 10 19.25 -12.43 27.17
N HIS A 11 18.77 -11.98 26.02
CA HIS A 11 18.17 -12.72 24.92
C HIS A 11 19.05 -13.85 24.30
N ARG A 12 18.34 -14.83 23.70
CA ARG A 12 18.62 -15.62 22.47
C ARG A 12 19.46 -16.93 22.53
N SER A 13 18.83 -17.94 21.92
CA SER A 13 19.35 -19.10 21.15
C SER A 13 20.13 -20.22 21.85
N GLY A 14 19.71 -21.45 21.57
CA GLY A 14 20.46 -22.69 21.82
C GLY A 14 19.50 -23.88 21.97
N THR A 15 19.10 -24.53 20.87
CA THR A 15 19.59 -25.88 20.51
C THR A 15 19.77 -26.82 21.70
N THR A 16 18.75 -27.64 21.96
CA THR A 16 18.88 -28.87 22.74
C THR A 16 18.11 -29.98 22.04
N LEU A 17 18.68 -30.53 20.96
CA LEU A 17 18.31 -31.84 20.44
C LEU A 17 19.20 -32.87 21.11
N LEU A 18 18.73 -33.38 22.25
CA LEU A 18 19.07 -34.70 22.75
C LEU A 18 17.76 -35.48 22.71
N PHE A 19 17.70 -36.54 21.91
CA PHE A 19 17.56 -37.89 22.46
C PHE A 19 17.64 -38.93 21.35
N TRP A 20 18.60 -39.82 21.53
CA TRP A 20 18.69 -41.16 20.98
C TRP A 20 17.32 -41.84 20.82
N TRP A 21 17.06 -42.44 19.65
CA TRP A 21 16.20 -43.62 19.58
C TRP A 21 16.79 -44.69 18.66
N LEU A 22 16.55 -45.92 19.11
CA LEU A 22 17.33 -47.13 18.96
C LEU A 22 17.15 -47.76 17.59
N LEU A 23 18.27 -48.14 16.98
CA LEU A 23 18.36 -49.02 15.83
C LEU A 23 17.89 -50.43 16.24
N GLN A 24 16.65 -50.82 15.91
CA GLN A 24 16.32 -52.23 15.71
C GLN A 24 16.22 -52.52 14.22
N ALA A 25 17.31 -53.09 13.69
CA ALA A 25 17.34 -53.73 12.39
C ALA A 25 16.55 -55.05 12.44
N GLY A 26 15.27 -55.00 12.07
CA GLY A 26 14.48 -56.18 11.74
C GLY A 26 14.72 -56.57 10.29
N ARG A 27 15.47 -57.65 10.06
CA ARG A 27 15.65 -58.28 8.74
C ARG A 27 14.34 -58.96 8.34
N LEU A 28 13.61 -58.38 7.39
CA LEU A 28 12.57 -59.07 6.63
C LEU A 28 12.82 -58.88 5.14
N SER A 29 12.98 -60.03 4.47
CA SER A 29 13.12 -60.20 3.04
C SER A 29 11.89 -59.65 2.30
N GLY A 30 12.12 -58.75 1.33
CA GLY A 30 11.10 -58.17 0.46
C GLY A 30 11.20 -56.64 0.48
N ASN A 31 11.55 -56.03 -0.66
CA ASN A 31 11.73 -54.58 -0.83
C ASN A 31 10.44 -53.78 -0.61
N MET A 32 10.00 -53.62 0.64
CA MET A 32 8.97 -52.67 1.03
C MET A 32 9.23 -52.19 2.46
N THR A 33 9.88 -51.04 2.58
CA THR A 33 10.12 -50.39 3.87
C THR A 33 8.96 -49.44 4.16
N GLN A 34 8.17 -49.76 5.20
CA GLN A 34 7.08 -48.89 5.67
C GLN A 34 7.64 -47.97 6.76
N PHE A 35 7.71 -46.67 6.48
CA PHE A 35 8.04 -45.65 7.48
C PHE A 35 6.76 -44.96 7.95
N SER A 36 6.62 -44.84 9.28
CA SER A 36 5.58 -44.04 9.92
C SER A 36 6.27 -42.81 10.53
N LEU A 37 5.81 -41.61 10.15
CA LEU A 37 6.23 -40.36 10.81
C LEU A 37 5.15 -39.98 11.82
N GLU A 38 5.56 -39.76 13.06
CA GLU A 38 4.76 -39.06 14.08
C GLU A 38 5.11 -37.59 13.97
N THR A 39 4.30 -36.83 13.27
CA THR A 39 4.34 -35.36 13.31
C THR A 39 2.90 -34.90 13.46
N GLU A 40 2.56 -34.40 14.64
CA GLU A 40 1.23 -33.81 14.89
C GLU A 40 1.06 -32.60 13.99
N PHE A 41 0.15 -32.65 13.01
CA PHE A 41 -0.34 -31.44 12.36
C PHE A 41 -1.71 -31.64 11.73
N ILE A 42 -2.63 -30.75 12.09
CA ILE A 42 -3.99 -30.67 11.56
C ILE A 42 -3.91 -29.99 10.19
N PHE A 43 -3.86 -30.79 9.13
CA PHE A 43 -4.07 -30.30 7.76
C PHE A 43 -5.54 -29.93 7.59
N LYS A 44 -5.86 -28.63 7.43
CA LYS A 44 -7.18 -28.17 6.98
C LYS A 44 -7.17 -28.12 5.45
N PRO A 45 -7.77 -29.09 4.73
CA PRO A 45 -7.87 -29.03 3.28
C PRO A 45 -8.93 -27.99 2.90
N GLU A 46 -8.49 -26.77 2.60
CA GLU A 46 -9.36 -25.80 1.95
C GLU A 46 -9.33 -26.05 0.44
N SER A 47 -10.53 -26.22 -0.14
CA SER A 47 -10.83 -26.50 -1.57
C SER A 47 -10.87 -27.98 -1.97
N ARG A 48 -12.11 -28.45 -2.17
CA ARG A 48 -12.44 -29.74 -2.81
C ARG A 48 -11.81 -29.83 -4.20
N SER A 49 -10.68 -30.52 -4.30
CA SER A 49 -10.28 -31.21 -5.52
C SER A 49 -10.08 -32.68 -5.18
N SER A 50 -10.71 -33.54 -5.97
CA SER A 50 -10.73 -34.99 -5.86
C SER A 50 -9.31 -35.55 -5.66
N PRO A 51 -9.08 -36.59 -4.82
CA PRO A 51 -7.77 -37.21 -4.66
C PRO A 51 -7.49 -38.13 -5.86
N GLN A 52 -7.36 -37.56 -7.06
CA GLN A 52 -6.98 -38.28 -8.27
C GLN A 52 -5.47 -38.24 -8.41
N ARG A 53 -4.86 -39.28 -7.84
CA ARG A 53 -3.64 -39.97 -8.30
C ARG A 53 -2.53 -39.06 -8.87
N SER A 54 -1.71 -38.48 -8.01
CA SER A 54 -0.32 -38.15 -8.38
C SER A 54 0.49 -39.44 -8.42
N ARG A 55 0.34 -40.24 -9.50
CA ARG A 55 1.05 -41.52 -9.67
C ARG A 55 2.33 -41.39 -10.50
N ASP A 56 2.62 -40.22 -11.07
CA ASP A 56 3.67 -40.06 -12.09
C ASP A 56 4.89 -39.22 -11.71
N GLU A 57 4.88 -38.43 -10.62
CA GLU A 57 6.05 -37.56 -10.33
C GLU A 57 7.14 -38.19 -9.46
N TYR A 58 6.89 -39.35 -8.83
CA TYR A 58 7.84 -39.99 -7.90
C TYR A 58 7.93 -41.50 -8.05
N GLY A 59 8.05 -42.01 -9.29
CA GLY A 59 8.53 -43.38 -9.53
C GLY A 59 7.81 -44.49 -8.74
N GLY A 60 6.50 -44.38 -8.53
CA GLY A 60 5.71 -45.40 -7.83
C GLY A 60 5.63 -45.27 -6.29
N VAL A 61 6.01 -44.14 -5.69
CA VAL A 61 5.77 -43.88 -4.26
C VAL A 61 4.28 -43.63 -4.00
N MET A 62 3.67 -44.42 -3.13
CA MET A 62 2.31 -44.25 -2.64
C MET A 62 2.32 -43.49 -1.31
N VAL A 63 1.68 -42.32 -1.30
CA VAL A 63 1.43 -41.52 -0.10
C VAL A 63 0.01 -41.78 0.37
N SER A 64 -0.17 -42.25 1.61
CA SER A 64 -1.48 -42.46 2.21
C SER A 64 -1.65 -41.53 3.41
N PHE A 65 -2.60 -40.60 3.26
CA PHE A 65 -3.03 -39.71 4.33
C PHE A 65 -4.12 -40.38 5.19
N PRO A 66 -4.11 -40.14 6.50
CA PRO A 66 -5.16 -40.61 7.40
C PRO A 66 -6.51 -39.98 7.01
N ARG A 67 -7.62 -40.71 7.22
CA ARG A 67 -8.96 -40.20 6.89
C ARG A 67 -9.32 -39.01 7.77
N THR A 68 -9.87 -37.96 7.18
CA THR A 68 -10.39 -36.78 7.87
C THR A 68 -11.44 -37.23 8.91
N GLY A 69 -11.12 -37.10 10.20
CA GLY A 69 -11.96 -37.55 11.32
C GLY A 69 -11.38 -38.70 12.15
N SER A 70 -10.31 -39.35 11.69
CA SER A 70 -9.48 -40.21 12.54
C SER A 70 -8.43 -39.34 13.24
N GLN A 71 -8.28 -39.46 14.56
CA GLN A 71 -7.24 -38.78 15.37
C GLN A 71 -5.85 -39.39 15.08
N CYS A 72 -5.47 -39.44 13.82
CA CYS A 72 -4.21 -40.01 13.40
C CYS A 72 -3.55 -39.00 12.47
N ASP A 73 -2.39 -38.49 12.85
CA ASP A 73 -1.60 -37.54 12.07
C ASP A 73 -0.49 -38.24 11.26
N LYS A 74 -0.52 -39.58 11.22
CA LYS A 74 0.54 -40.38 10.60
C LYS A 74 0.32 -40.51 9.10
N VAL A 75 1.19 -39.88 8.32
CA VAL A 75 1.29 -40.11 6.87
C VAL A 75 2.19 -41.32 6.61
N SER A 76 1.72 -42.27 5.79
CA SER A 76 2.52 -43.43 5.40
C SER A 76 3.00 -43.33 3.95
N LEU A 77 4.29 -43.59 3.76
CA LEU A 77 4.97 -43.60 2.47
C LEU A 77 5.39 -45.03 2.14
N LYS A 78 5.03 -45.53 0.94
CA LYS A 78 5.43 -46.85 0.45
C LYS A 78 6.06 -46.72 -0.93
N GLY A 79 7.25 -47.26 -1.13
CA GLY A 79 7.95 -47.23 -2.41
C GLY A 79 9.40 -47.68 -2.28
N ALA A 80 10.18 -47.46 -3.33
CA ALA A 80 11.62 -47.67 -3.30
C ALA A 80 12.29 -46.75 -2.26
N LYS A 81 13.32 -47.25 -1.56
CA LYS A 81 13.98 -46.55 -0.44
C LYS A 81 14.41 -45.13 -0.82
N GLU A 82 15.09 -44.97 -1.95
CA GLU A 82 15.59 -43.68 -2.43
C GLU A 82 14.45 -42.68 -2.72
N CYS A 83 13.36 -43.15 -3.34
CA CYS A 83 12.21 -42.31 -3.64
C CYS A 83 11.41 -41.92 -2.38
N VAL A 84 11.33 -42.82 -1.38
CA VAL A 84 10.67 -42.55 -0.09
C VAL A 84 11.47 -41.54 0.73
N GLU A 85 12.80 -41.64 0.75
CA GLU A 85 13.67 -40.66 1.41
C GLU A 85 13.56 -39.28 0.74
N ALA A 86 13.56 -39.23 -0.60
CA ALA A 86 13.35 -37.98 -1.34
C ALA A 86 11.95 -37.38 -1.07
N ALA A 87 10.90 -38.21 -1.07
CA ALA A 87 9.54 -37.78 -0.76
C ALA A 87 9.43 -37.27 0.68
N LYS A 88 10.04 -37.97 1.66
CA LYS A 88 10.12 -37.53 3.05
C LYS A 88 10.78 -36.16 3.17
N LYS A 89 11.95 -35.99 2.55
CA LYS A 89 12.69 -34.72 2.61
C LYS A 89 11.84 -33.58 2.04
N ARG A 90 11.21 -33.79 0.87
CA ARG A 90 10.36 -32.78 0.25
C ARG A 90 9.11 -32.46 1.08
N MET A 91 8.51 -33.45 1.73
CA MET A 91 7.38 -33.24 2.65
C MET A 91 7.81 -32.45 3.88
N GLN A 92 8.98 -32.75 4.45
CA GLN A 92 9.54 -31.98 5.57
C GLN A 92 9.81 -30.52 5.19
N GLU A 93 10.43 -30.28 4.02
CA GLU A 93 10.65 -28.93 3.49
C GLU A 93 9.32 -28.17 3.34
N MET A 94 8.26 -28.82 2.83
CA MET A 94 6.92 -28.21 2.74
C MET A 94 6.29 -27.94 4.12
N THR A 95 6.53 -28.78 5.12
CA THR A 95 6.03 -28.58 6.49
C THR A 95 6.73 -27.41 7.17
N GLU A 96 8.05 -27.33 7.08
CA GLU A 96 8.83 -26.20 7.59
C GLU A 96 8.38 -24.88 6.94
N ASP A 97 8.07 -24.92 5.64
CA ASP A 97 7.51 -23.79 4.91
C ASP A 97 6.12 -23.36 5.38
N LEU A 98 5.32 -24.28 5.91
CA LEU A 98 4.00 -24.00 6.49
C LEU A 98 4.13 -23.46 7.92
N ASP A 99 5.05 -24.01 8.71
CA ASP A 99 5.32 -23.55 10.09
C ASP A 99 5.91 -22.14 10.13
N THR A 100 6.69 -21.77 9.11
CA THR A 100 7.27 -20.43 8.98
C THR A 100 6.32 -19.39 8.39
N GLN A 101 5.07 -19.76 8.10
CA GLN A 101 4.09 -18.80 7.61
C GLN A 101 3.66 -17.85 8.72
N VAL A 102 3.66 -16.57 8.38
CA VAL A 102 3.13 -15.49 9.21
C VAL A 102 1.97 -14.83 8.49
N THR A 103 1.04 -14.32 9.30
CA THR A 103 -0.07 -13.50 8.82
C THR A 103 0.23 -12.05 9.15
N MET A 104 0.23 -11.20 8.13
CA MET A 104 0.47 -9.77 8.26
C MET A 104 -0.76 -8.99 7.77
N GLU A 105 -1.06 -7.91 8.47
CA GLU A 105 -2.18 -7.03 8.15
C GLU A 105 -1.68 -5.77 7.42
N CYS A 106 -2.42 -5.36 6.40
CA CYS A 106 -2.16 -4.14 5.65
C CYS A 106 -3.41 -3.27 5.60
N MET A 107 -3.30 -2.05 6.13
CA MET A 107 -4.37 -1.05 6.09
C MET A 107 -4.40 -0.37 4.72
N ILE A 108 -5.48 -0.58 3.98
CA ILE A 108 -5.73 0.05 2.69
C ILE A 108 -7.19 0.46 2.61
N PRO A 109 -7.49 1.74 2.33
CA PRO A 109 -8.86 2.21 2.21
C PRO A 109 -9.67 1.38 1.20
N GLN A 110 -10.86 0.95 1.59
CA GLN A 110 -11.77 0.13 0.78
C GLN A 110 -12.08 0.74 -0.60
N LYS A 111 -12.00 2.07 -0.71
CA LYS A 111 -12.12 2.84 -1.97
C LYS A 111 -11.15 2.33 -3.05
N PHE A 112 -9.97 1.87 -2.66
CA PHE A 112 -8.93 1.42 -3.57
C PHE A 112 -8.93 -0.10 -3.81
N HIS A 113 -9.61 -0.91 -2.99
CA HIS A 113 -9.61 -2.38 -3.12
C HIS A 113 -9.97 -2.85 -4.54
N ARG A 114 -11.01 -2.28 -5.14
CA ARG A 114 -11.43 -2.61 -6.52
C ARG A 114 -10.35 -2.31 -7.55
N SER A 115 -9.64 -1.18 -7.38
CA SER A 115 -8.56 -0.76 -8.28
C SER A 115 -7.31 -1.63 -8.12
N ILE A 116 -7.00 -2.04 -6.89
CA ILE A 116 -5.85 -2.90 -6.60
C ILE A 116 -6.11 -4.30 -7.17
N MET A 117 -7.30 -4.87 -6.94
CA MET A 117 -7.78 -6.15 -7.49
C MET A 117 -7.69 -6.19 -9.01
N GLY A 118 -8.05 -5.09 -9.67
CA GLY A 118 -8.07 -5.01 -11.12
C GLY A 118 -9.15 -5.91 -11.74
N PRO A 119 -9.18 -6.02 -13.08
CA PRO A 119 -10.19 -6.83 -13.77
C PRO A 119 -10.09 -8.30 -13.32
N LYS A 120 -11.19 -8.83 -12.78
CA LYS A 120 -11.31 -10.22 -12.27
C LYS A 120 -10.25 -10.62 -11.22
N GLY A 121 -9.65 -9.67 -10.50
CA GLY A 121 -8.59 -9.98 -9.56
C GLY A 121 -7.25 -10.32 -10.20
N SER A 122 -7.07 -10.12 -11.51
CA SER A 122 -5.84 -10.50 -12.22
C SER A 122 -4.59 -9.91 -11.57
N ARG A 123 -4.66 -8.68 -11.06
CA ARG A 123 -3.49 -7.99 -10.52
C ARG A 123 -3.08 -8.53 -9.15
N ILE A 124 -4.04 -8.80 -8.25
CA ILE A 124 -3.74 -9.49 -6.99
C ILE A 124 -3.35 -10.95 -7.24
N GLN A 125 -3.97 -11.63 -8.20
CA GLN A 125 -3.59 -13.01 -8.55
C GLN A 125 -2.15 -13.08 -9.03
N GLN A 126 -1.69 -12.08 -9.78
CA GLN A 126 -0.29 -11.97 -10.17
C GLN A 126 0.62 -11.80 -8.95
N ILE A 127 0.34 -10.85 -8.06
CA ILE A 127 1.13 -10.64 -6.82
C ILE A 127 1.14 -11.91 -5.94
N THR A 128 -0.01 -12.58 -5.81
CA THR A 128 -0.17 -13.84 -5.07
C THR A 128 0.74 -14.94 -5.64
N ARG A 129 0.84 -15.04 -6.97
CA ARG A 129 1.71 -16.01 -7.65
C ARG A 129 3.18 -15.64 -7.56
N ASP A 130 3.51 -14.37 -7.79
CA ASP A 130 4.89 -13.86 -7.84
C ASP A 130 5.55 -13.91 -6.46
N HIS A 131 4.79 -13.67 -5.40
CA HIS A 131 5.28 -13.71 -4.01
C HIS A 131 4.87 -14.97 -3.25
N ASN A 132 4.16 -15.94 -3.85
CA ASN A 132 3.68 -17.15 -3.17
C ASN A 132 3.01 -16.86 -1.80
N VAL A 133 2.18 -15.83 -1.74
CA VAL A 133 1.41 -15.43 -0.55
C VAL A 133 -0.08 -15.55 -0.82
N GLN A 134 -0.88 -15.73 0.22
CA GLN A 134 -2.33 -15.70 0.13
C GLN A 134 -2.85 -14.34 0.61
N ILE A 135 -3.56 -13.62 -0.25
CA ILE A 135 -4.11 -12.29 0.03
C ILE A 135 -5.62 -12.44 0.20
N LYS A 136 -6.14 -12.12 1.39
CA LYS A 136 -7.57 -12.13 1.70
C LYS A 136 -8.04 -10.70 1.96
N PHE A 137 -8.97 -10.25 1.14
CA PHE A 137 -9.64 -8.96 1.33
C PHE A 137 -10.76 -9.12 2.36
N PRO A 138 -10.98 -8.12 3.25
CA PRO A 138 -12.12 -8.13 4.13
C PRO A 138 -13.39 -8.01 3.27
N GLU A 139 -14.42 -8.76 3.64
CA GLU A 139 -15.72 -8.65 2.98
C GLU A 139 -16.27 -7.25 3.22
N ARG A 140 -16.88 -6.66 2.19
CA ARG A 140 -17.55 -5.38 2.40
C ARG A 140 -18.73 -5.67 3.30
N GLU A 141 -18.85 -4.97 4.43
CA GLU A 141 -20.18 -4.84 5.01
C GLU A 141 -21.06 -4.14 4.01
N ASP A 142 -21.98 -4.90 3.43
CA ASP A 142 -23.17 -4.34 2.86
C ASP A 142 -23.94 -3.66 4.01
N PRO A 143 -24.29 -2.37 3.90
CA PRO A 143 -25.12 -1.69 4.90
C PRO A 143 -26.54 -2.27 5.06
N GLN A 144 -26.85 -3.44 4.50
CA GLN A 144 -28.18 -4.06 4.49
C GLN A 144 -28.29 -5.40 5.22
N GLU A 145 -27.22 -5.96 5.79
CA GLU A 145 -27.33 -7.17 6.62
C GLU A 145 -26.97 -6.91 8.07
N THR A 146 -27.87 -6.20 8.76
CA THR A 146 -28.07 -6.36 10.20
C THR A 146 -29.57 -6.45 10.44
N GLN A 147 -30.15 -7.59 10.05
CA GLN A 147 -31.44 -8.05 10.53
C GLN A 147 -31.52 -9.56 10.27
N ALA A 148 -31.82 -10.31 11.34
CA ALA A 148 -31.79 -11.77 11.51
C ALA A 148 -30.42 -12.27 12.04
N GLU A 149 -30.26 -12.80 13.26
CA GLU A 149 -31.22 -13.48 14.14
C GLU A 149 -30.77 -13.45 15.62
N THR A 150 -31.64 -12.95 16.51
CA THR A 150 -31.96 -13.60 17.79
C THR A 150 -33.46 -13.38 18.05
N PRO A 151 -34.30 -14.43 18.10
CA PRO A 151 -35.71 -14.29 18.43
C PRO A 151 -35.92 -14.50 19.94
N ALA A 152 -36.38 -13.47 20.64
CA ALA A 152 -37.27 -13.59 21.80
C ALA A 152 -37.89 -12.21 22.13
N GLN A 153 -39.21 -12.24 22.33
CA GLN A 153 -40.15 -11.17 22.69
C GLN A 153 -39.72 -10.43 23.99
N GLU A 154 -40.16 -9.24 24.40
CA GLU A 154 -41.38 -8.45 24.20
C GLU A 154 -41.14 -7.06 24.84
N ASN A 155 -41.85 -6.03 24.35
CA ASN A 155 -42.22 -4.75 25.00
C ASN A 155 -41.19 -3.66 25.29
N GLY A 156 -41.50 -2.45 24.80
CA GLY A 156 -41.30 -1.21 25.54
C GLY A 156 -40.58 -0.09 24.78
N GLU A 157 -41.36 0.83 24.21
CA GLU A 157 -40.92 2.10 23.63
C GLU A 157 -40.17 2.97 24.66
N ALA A 158 -39.02 3.54 24.30
CA ALA A 158 -38.57 4.85 24.80
C ALA A 158 -37.34 5.36 24.03
N ASN A 159 -37.44 6.59 23.56
CA ASN A 159 -36.37 7.41 22.99
C ASN A 159 -35.13 7.46 23.89
N GLY A 160 -33.95 7.34 23.28
CA GLY A 160 -32.68 7.55 23.96
C GLY A 160 -31.60 7.89 22.94
N GLU A 161 -31.47 9.17 22.61
CA GLU A 161 -30.26 9.72 22.04
C GLU A 161 -29.08 9.39 22.98
N LEU A 162 -28.19 8.49 22.55
CA LEU A 162 -26.85 8.41 23.10
C LEU A 162 -25.83 8.46 21.96
N LYS A 163 -25.25 9.65 21.85
CA LYS A 163 -24.02 9.98 21.14
C LYS A 163 -22.90 9.08 21.64
N GLU A 164 -22.51 8.07 20.87
CA GLU A 164 -21.19 7.46 21.02
C GLU A 164 -20.27 8.07 19.95
N LEU A 165 -19.43 8.97 20.44
CA LEU A 165 -18.33 9.60 19.70
C LEU A 165 -17.36 8.48 19.29
N LEU A 166 -17.64 7.83 18.17
CA LEU A 166 -16.72 6.89 17.56
C LEU A 166 -15.54 7.70 17.03
N ASP A 167 -14.38 7.52 17.66
CA ASP A 167 -13.10 8.04 17.22
C ASP A 167 -12.93 7.80 15.70
N PRO A 168 -12.78 8.87 14.88
CA PRO A 168 -12.70 8.73 13.42
C PRO A 168 -11.39 8.07 12.94
N GLU A 169 -10.50 7.65 13.84
CA GLU A 169 -9.20 7.03 13.58
C GLU A 169 -9.14 5.52 13.87
N ALA A 170 -10.23 4.89 14.29
CA ALA A 170 -10.27 3.43 14.35
C ALA A 170 -10.36 2.87 12.90
N PRO A 171 -9.38 2.08 12.43
CA PRO A 171 -9.44 1.47 11.10
C PRO A 171 -10.70 0.62 11.02
N LYS A 172 -11.59 0.98 10.10
CA LYS A 172 -12.80 0.21 9.86
C LYS A 172 -12.37 -1.19 9.44
N ARG A 173 -13.05 -2.22 9.94
CA ARG A 173 -12.82 -3.64 9.58
C ARG A 173 -12.70 -3.87 8.06
N CYS A 174 -13.38 -3.04 7.27
CA CYS A 174 -13.34 -3.02 5.81
C CYS A 174 -12.03 -2.53 5.16
N ASP A 175 -11.06 -1.97 5.91
CA ASP A 175 -9.80 -1.44 5.38
C ASP A 175 -8.61 -2.37 5.61
N VAL A 176 -8.76 -3.45 6.38
CA VAL A 176 -7.65 -4.34 6.75
C VAL A 176 -7.59 -5.55 5.82
N ILE A 177 -6.57 -5.60 4.96
CA ILE A 177 -6.28 -6.75 4.11
C ILE A 177 -5.31 -7.67 4.83
N VAL A 178 -5.60 -8.96 4.82
CA VAL A 178 -4.81 -9.99 5.48
C VAL A 178 -3.95 -10.71 4.45
N ILE A 179 -2.65 -10.81 4.70
CA ILE A 179 -1.68 -11.46 3.82
C ILE A 179 -0.96 -12.55 4.62
N SER A 180 -1.11 -13.80 4.21
CA SER A 180 -0.46 -14.96 4.85
C SER A 180 0.58 -15.61 3.93
N GLY A 181 1.69 -16.06 4.51
CA GLY A 181 2.79 -16.68 3.80
C GLY A 181 4.12 -16.49 4.53
N ARG A 182 5.25 -16.76 3.88
CA ARG A 182 6.57 -16.53 4.50
C ARG A 182 6.78 -15.04 4.79
N GLU A 183 7.37 -14.71 5.94
CA GLU A 183 7.55 -13.32 6.41
C GLU A 183 8.21 -12.41 5.36
N GLU A 184 9.32 -12.84 4.76
CA GLU A 184 10.04 -12.07 3.74
C GLU A 184 9.17 -11.78 2.51
N ARG A 185 8.38 -12.77 2.09
CA ARG A 185 7.48 -12.65 0.94
C ARG A 185 6.25 -11.81 1.25
N CYS A 186 5.72 -11.92 2.48
CA CYS A 186 4.63 -11.07 2.96
C CYS A 186 5.05 -9.60 2.94
N LYS A 187 6.25 -9.26 3.42
CA LYS A 187 6.78 -7.88 3.35
C LYS A 187 6.85 -7.37 1.92
N ALA A 188 7.44 -8.16 1.01
CA ALA A 188 7.52 -7.78 -0.40
C ALA A 188 6.13 -7.63 -1.06
N ALA A 189 5.18 -8.51 -0.74
CA ALA A 189 3.81 -8.42 -1.23
C ALA A 189 3.08 -7.19 -0.66
N ILE A 190 3.27 -6.84 0.62
CA ILE A 190 2.72 -5.63 1.23
C ILE A 190 3.23 -4.39 0.51
N GLU A 191 4.54 -4.31 0.23
CA GLU A 191 5.13 -3.20 -0.52
C GLU A 191 4.56 -3.12 -1.94
N ALA A 192 4.45 -4.26 -2.64
CA ALA A 192 3.85 -4.32 -3.97
C ALA A 192 2.39 -3.84 -3.94
N VAL A 193 1.58 -4.31 -3.01
CA VAL A 193 0.17 -3.89 -2.86
C VAL A 193 0.07 -2.40 -2.49
N LYS A 194 0.92 -1.91 -1.58
CA LYS A 194 0.97 -0.48 -1.22
C LYS A 194 1.37 0.42 -2.39
N ALA A 195 2.29 -0.02 -3.24
CA ALA A 195 2.70 0.71 -4.43
C ALA A 195 1.57 0.88 -5.46
N LEU A 196 0.57 -0.01 -5.42
CA LEU A 196 -0.62 0.08 -6.26
C LEU A 196 -1.70 1.03 -5.74
N VAL A 197 -1.60 1.46 -4.49
CA VAL A 197 -2.52 2.44 -3.91
C VAL A 197 -2.13 3.81 -4.44
N PRO A 198 -3.04 4.54 -5.11
CA PRO A 198 -2.74 5.90 -5.53
C PRO A 198 -2.58 6.78 -4.29
N VAL A 199 -1.42 7.44 -4.18
CA VAL A 199 -1.11 8.37 -3.11
C VAL A 199 -1.55 9.77 -3.52
N THR A 200 -1.94 10.61 -2.57
CA THR A 200 -2.20 12.03 -2.81
C THR A 200 -1.11 12.85 -2.14
N ILE A 201 -0.49 13.76 -2.90
CA ILE A 201 0.53 14.69 -2.40
C ILE A 201 0.02 16.12 -2.61
N GLU A 202 0.18 16.96 -1.60
CA GLU A 202 -0.10 18.39 -1.68
C GLU A 202 1.16 19.15 -2.10
N VAL A 203 1.01 20.08 -3.03
CA VAL A 203 2.07 20.99 -3.47
C VAL A 203 1.63 22.43 -3.23
N ASP A 204 2.50 23.19 -2.59
CA ASP A 204 2.29 24.62 -2.31
C ASP A 204 2.52 25.44 -3.59
N VAL A 205 1.47 26.12 -4.04
CA VAL A 205 1.43 26.98 -5.22
C VAL A 205 0.58 28.20 -4.90
N PRO A 206 1.12 29.42 -4.99
CA PRO A 206 0.35 30.64 -4.77
C PRO A 206 -0.90 30.71 -5.67
N LEU A 207 -2.03 31.14 -5.10
CA LEU A 207 -3.32 31.29 -5.78
C LEU A 207 -3.23 32.08 -7.09
N GLU A 208 -2.38 33.11 -7.14
CA GLU A 208 -2.15 33.93 -8.34
C GLU A 208 -1.65 33.10 -9.54
N LEU A 209 -0.89 32.03 -9.24
CA LEU A 209 -0.27 31.17 -10.23
C LEU A 209 -1.18 30.04 -10.69
N HIS A 210 -2.23 29.69 -9.94
CA HIS A 210 -3.19 28.63 -10.29
C HIS A 210 -3.74 28.80 -11.71
N ARG A 211 -4.09 30.02 -12.09
CA ARG A 211 -4.60 30.33 -13.43
C ARG A 211 -3.59 29.98 -14.53
N TYR A 212 -2.30 30.20 -14.27
CA TYR A 212 -1.23 29.91 -15.22
C TYR A 212 -0.85 28.42 -15.27
N ILE A 213 -1.00 27.70 -14.15
CA ILE A 213 -0.82 26.25 -14.08
C ILE A 213 -1.93 25.52 -14.83
N ILE A 214 -3.20 25.89 -14.61
CA ILE A 214 -4.36 25.35 -15.32
C ILE A 214 -4.25 25.63 -16.83
N GLY A 215 -3.85 26.86 -17.18
CA GLY A 215 -3.71 27.35 -18.55
C GLY A 215 -5.04 27.66 -19.23
N GLN A 216 -4.97 28.11 -20.49
CA GLN A 216 -6.16 28.47 -21.26
C GLN A 216 -7.10 27.26 -21.39
N LYS A 217 -8.34 27.39 -20.86
CA LYS A 217 -9.37 26.32 -20.82
C LYS A 217 -8.91 24.99 -20.19
N GLY A 218 -7.94 25.02 -19.27
CA GLY A 218 -7.42 23.80 -18.64
C GLY A 218 -6.57 22.92 -19.56
N SER A 219 -6.16 23.41 -20.73
CA SER A 219 -5.38 22.62 -21.68
C SER A 219 -4.04 22.18 -21.10
N ARG A 220 -3.37 23.04 -20.32
CA ARG A 220 -2.04 22.77 -19.80
C ARG A 220 -2.08 21.70 -18.70
N ILE A 221 -3.02 21.82 -17.77
CA ILE A 221 -3.13 20.83 -16.69
C ILE A 221 -3.62 19.47 -17.20
N ARG A 222 -4.52 19.44 -18.19
CA ARG A 222 -4.90 18.17 -18.85
C ARG A 222 -3.71 17.50 -19.53
N LYS A 223 -2.88 18.25 -20.27
CA LYS A 223 -1.64 17.70 -20.85
C LYS A 223 -0.70 17.13 -19.79
N MET A 224 -0.64 17.75 -18.60
CA MET A 224 0.15 17.24 -17.49
C MET A 224 -0.46 15.98 -16.87
N MET A 225 -1.78 15.96 -16.67
CA MET A 225 -2.52 14.78 -16.20
C MET A 225 -2.37 13.59 -17.14
N ASP A 226 -2.56 13.80 -18.44
CA ASP A 226 -2.45 12.75 -19.47
C ASP A 226 -1.00 12.29 -19.65
N GLY A 227 -0.03 13.22 -19.60
CA GLY A 227 1.39 12.91 -19.83
C GLY A 227 2.06 12.16 -18.68
N PHE A 228 1.58 12.34 -17.45
CA PHE A 228 2.10 11.64 -16.26
C PHE A 228 1.13 10.58 -15.73
N GLU A 229 -0.07 10.45 -16.28
CA GLU A 229 -1.12 9.55 -15.80
C GLU A 229 -1.44 9.78 -14.32
N VAL A 230 -1.60 11.06 -13.95
CA VAL A 230 -1.93 11.51 -12.59
C VAL A 230 -3.18 12.38 -12.61
N ASN A 231 -3.91 12.42 -11.51
CA ASN A 231 -5.04 13.30 -11.31
C ASN A 231 -4.60 14.55 -10.52
N ILE A 232 -4.73 15.74 -11.12
CA ILE A 232 -4.37 16.99 -10.47
C ILE A 232 -5.66 17.77 -10.16
N GLN A 233 -5.90 18.01 -8.88
CA GLN A 233 -7.05 18.76 -8.39
C GLN A 233 -6.58 20.11 -7.84
N VAL A 234 -6.97 21.18 -8.54
CA VAL A 234 -6.71 22.55 -8.11
C VAL A 234 -7.93 23.06 -7.33
N PRO A 235 -7.76 23.61 -6.12
CA PRO A 235 -8.87 24.16 -5.35
C PRO A 235 -9.49 25.36 -6.09
N GLY A 236 -10.80 25.52 -5.93
CA GLY A 236 -11.52 26.67 -6.50
C GLY A 236 -11.04 27.99 -5.90
N PRO A 237 -11.23 29.13 -6.61
CA PRO A 237 -10.81 30.44 -6.12
C PRO A 237 -11.50 30.83 -4.80
N ASP A 238 -12.69 30.28 -4.53
CA ASP A 238 -13.46 30.55 -3.33
C ASP A 238 -12.79 30.02 -2.05
N LEU A 239 -12.00 28.94 -2.18
CA LEU A 239 -11.31 28.32 -1.04
C LEU A 239 -10.02 29.07 -0.69
N GLN A 240 -9.49 29.90 -1.60
CA GLN A 240 -8.22 30.63 -1.46
C GLN A 240 -7.09 29.78 -0.87
N SER A 241 -7.02 28.51 -1.26
CA SER A 241 -5.99 27.60 -0.78
C SER A 241 -4.84 27.60 -1.76
N ASP A 242 -3.62 27.77 -1.26
CA ASP A 242 -2.38 27.65 -2.03
C ASP A 242 -1.94 26.19 -2.22
N LYS A 243 -2.83 25.21 -2.02
CA LYS A 243 -2.49 23.78 -2.04
C LYS A 243 -3.13 23.08 -3.24
N ILE A 244 -2.30 22.56 -4.14
CA ILE A 244 -2.75 21.70 -5.25
C ILE A 244 -2.56 20.24 -4.85
N ALA A 245 -3.62 19.44 -4.95
CA ALA A 245 -3.57 18.00 -4.67
C ALA A 245 -3.28 17.21 -5.95
N ILE A 246 -2.25 16.37 -5.92
CA ILE A 246 -1.87 15.46 -7.01
C ILE A 246 -2.07 14.02 -6.53
N THR A 247 -2.92 13.26 -7.20
CA THR A 247 -3.24 11.87 -6.88
C THR A 247 -2.77 10.93 -8.00
N GLY A 248 -2.01 9.88 -7.66
CA GLY A 248 -1.50 8.94 -8.67
C GLY A 248 -0.61 7.84 -8.09
N LEU A 249 0.01 7.05 -8.97
CA LEU A 249 1.04 6.08 -8.57
C LEU A 249 2.29 6.79 -8.06
N ALA A 250 2.95 6.26 -7.04
CA ALA A 250 4.15 6.87 -6.44
C ALA A 250 5.22 7.22 -7.50
N SER A 251 5.51 6.30 -8.42
CA SER A 251 6.51 6.50 -9.48
C SER A 251 6.18 7.66 -10.44
N HIS A 252 4.90 7.95 -10.65
CA HIS A 252 4.46 9.02 -11.55
C HIS A 252 4.29 10.35 -10.82
N LEU A 253 3.91 10.29 -9.53
CA LEU A 253 3.75 11.46 -8.67
C LEU A 253 5.03 12.26 -8.52
N ASP A 254 6.17 11.61 -8.31
CA ASP A 254 7.45 12.31 -8.13
C ASP A 254 7.80 13.15 -9.36
N ARG A 255 7.63 12.56 -10.55
CA ARG A 255 7.84 13.25 -11.83
C ARG A 255 6.85 14.39 -12.03
N ALA A 256 5.57 14.18 -11.71
CA ALA A 256 4.55 15.20 -11.83
C ALA A 256 4.79 16.39 -10.88
N LYS A 257 5.15 16.09 -9.62
CA LYS A 257 5.48 17.07 -8.57
C LYS A 257 6.66 17.93 -9.00
N GLU A 258 7.75 17.32 -9.45
CA GLU A 258 8.93 18.04 -9.87
C GLU A 258 8.63 18.96 -11.07
N ARG A 259 7.87 18.47 -12.06
CA ARG A 259 7.48 19.29 -13.22
C ARG A 259 6.55 20.43 -12.86
N LEU A 260 5.66 20.24 -11.88
CA LEU A 260 4.82 21.30 -11.35
C LEU A 260 5.67 22.35 -10.62
N LEU A 261 6.58 21.94 -9.73
CA LEU A 261 7.46 22.83 -8.97
C LEU A 261 8.39 23.66 -9.86
N VAL A 262 9.01 23.04 -10.86
CA VAL A 262 9.82 23.77 -11.85
C VAL A 262 8.96 24.83 -12.53
N ARG A 263 7.73 24.48 -12.91
CA ARG A 263 6.85 25.43 -13.57
C ARG A 263 6.40 26.58 -12.67
N VAL A 264 6.17 26.32 -11.39
CA VAL A 264 5.84 27.35 -10.40
C VAL A 264 7.02 28.31 -10.23
N LYS A 265 8.25 27.80 -10.11
CA LYS A 265 9.46 28.62 -10.01
C LYS A 265 9.66 29.51 -11.24
N GLU A 266 9.48 28.97 -12.45
CA GLU A 266 9.54 29.78 -13.69
C GLU A 266 8.53 30.92 -13.67
N LEU A 267 7.29 30.64 -13.26
CA LEU A 267 6.23 31.63 -13.21
C LEU A 267 6.46 32.71 -12.13
N GLN A 268 7.00 32.31 -10.97
CA GLN A 268 7.40 33.24 -9.91
C GLN A 268 8.52 34.15 -10.40
N ALA A 269 9.56 33.60 -11.01
CA ALA A 269 10.66 34.38 -11.56
C ALA A 269 10.19 35.36 -12.65
N ASP A 270 9.30 34.93 -13.55
CA ASP A 270 8.69 35.80 -14.56
C ASP A 270 7.86 36.93 -13.92
N GLN A 271 7.15 36.65 -12.82
CA GLN A 271 6.33 37.63 -12.12
C GLN A 271 7.18 38.65 -11.35
N GLU A 272 8.23 38.17 -10.68
CA GLU A 272 9.21 39.00 -9.98
C GLU A 272 10.01 39.89 -10.95
N ASP A 273 10.46 39.36 -12.09
CA ASP A 273 11.13 40.14 -13.14
C ASP A 273 10.21 41.24 -13.70
N ARG A 274 8.94 40.92 -13.95
CA ARG A 274 7.95 41.94 -14.37
C ARG A 274 7.69 42.96 -13.27
N ALA A 275 7.59 42.53 -12.02
CA ALA A 275 7.38 43.42 -10.88
C ALA A 275 8.55 44.41 -10.75
N LEU A 276 9.79 43.91 -10.82
CA LEU A 276 11.02 44.72 -10.79
C LEU A 276 11.08 45.72 -11.94
N ARG A 277 10.65 45.34 -13.15
CA ARG A 277 10.59 46.25 -14.32
C ARG A 277 9.46 47.28 -14.24
N SER A 278 8.42 47.02 -13.45
CA SER A 278 7.23 47.88 -13.36
C SER A 278 7.29 48.93 -12.25
N PHE A 279 8.47 49.17 -11.65
CA PHE A 279 8.63 50.15 -10.58
C PHE A 279 8.13 51.54 -11.01
N LYS A 280 7.11 52.04 -10.31
CA LYS A 280 6.49 53.34 -10.57
C LYS A 280 6.64 54.25 -9.34
N LEU A 281 7.31 55.38 -9.52
CA LEU A 281 7.38 56.45 -8.53
C LEU A 281 6.35 57.53 -8.87
N THR A 282 5.56 57.99 -7.88
CA THR A 282 4.63 59.11 -8.06
C THR A 282 5.14 60.31 -7.27
N ILE A 283 5.34 61.44 -7.94
CA ILE A 283 5.75 62.70 -7.32
C ILE A 283 4.61 63.71 -7.49
N THR A 284 4.20 64.33 -6.38
CA THR A 284 3.18 65.39 -6.40
C THR A 284 3.86 66.74 -6.60
N VAL A 285 3.40 67.51 -7.59
CA VAL A 285 3.93 68.84 -7.90
C VAL A 285 2.78 69.83 -8.13
N ASP A 286 2.93 71.07 -7.64
CA ASP A 286 1.92 72.11 -7.84
C ASP A 286 1.71 72.44 -9.33
N PRO A 287 0.47 72.68 -9.79
CA PRO A 287 0.14 72.93 -11.19
C PRO A 287 0.89 74.10 -11.82
N GLU A 288 1.26 75.11 -11.03
CA GLU A 288 2.02 76.29 -11.50
C GLU A 288 3.40 75.93 -12.07
N TYR A 289 3.99 74.80 -11.64
CA TYR A 289 5.31 74.37 -12.09
C TYR A 289 5.26 73.34 -13.23
N HIS A 290 4.09 72.73 -13.54
CA HIS A 290 3.96 71.74 -14.61
C HIS A 290 4.46 72.25 -15.98
N PRO A 291 4.14 73.49 -16.42
CA PRO A 291 4.63 74.00 -17.70
C PRO A 291 6.15 74.20 -17.73
N LYS A 292 6.74 74.58 -16.59
CA LYS A 292 8.20 74.78 -16.45
C LYS A 292 8.95 73.44 -16.46
N ILE A 293 8.37 72.39 -15.88
CA ILE A 293 8.96 71.04 -15.81
C ILE A 293 8.80 70.31 -17.16
N ILE A 294 7.69 70.46 -17.87
CA ILE A 294 7.52 69.85 -19.21
C ILE A 294 8.47 70.50 -20.24
N GLY A 295 8.65 71.82 -20.16
CA GLY A 295 9.48 72.60 -21.08
C GLY A 295 8.81 72.86 -22.44
N ARG A 296 9.47 73.61 -23.33
CA ARG A 296 8.95 73.92 -24.67
C ARG A 296 8.83 72.64 -25.49
N LYS A 297 7.62 72.33 -25.98
CA LYS A 297 7.28 71.11 -26.74
C LYS A 297 7.59 69.79 -25.99
N GLY A 298 7.69 69.80 -24.66
CA GLY A 298 7.99 68.59 -23.89
C GLY A 298 9.47 68.18 -23.88
N ALA A 299 10.37 68.99 -24.43
CA ALA A 299 11.78 68.64 -24.61
C ALA A 299 12.49 68.24 -23.31
N PHE A 300 12.13 68.83 -22.17
CA PHE A 300 12.76 68.51 -20.89
C PHE A 300 12.35 67.11 -20.41
N ILE A 301 11.06 66.76 -20.46
CA ILE A 301 10.57 65.41 -20.14
C ILE A 301 11.13 64.39 -21.15
N THR A 302 11.18 64.73 -22.45
CA THR A 302 11.75 63.84 -23.47
C THR A 302 13.22 63.55 -23.19
N ASN A 303 14.02 64.57 -22.82
CA ASN A 303 15.42 64.38 -22.46
C ASN A 303 15.57 63.45 -21.25
N ILE A 304 14.78 63.65 -20.19
CA ILE A 304 14.83 62.77 -19.00
C ILE A 304 14.39 61.34 -19.36
N ARG A 305 13.35 61.18 -20.19
CA ARG A 305 12.92 59.85 -20.68
C ARG A 305 14.05 59.14 -21.44
N THR A 306 14.79 59.84 -22.31
CA THR A 306 15.91 59.26 -23.05
C THR A 306 17.17 59.06 -22.22
N GLU A 307 17.46 59.94 -21.27
CA GLU A 307 18.68 59.92 -20.46
C GLU A 307 18.64 58.83 -19.40
N HIS A 308 17.45 58.57 -18.84
CA HIS A 308 17.27 57.58 -17.77
C HIS A 308 16.51 56.32 -18.20
N ASP A 309 16.08 56.22 -19.47
CA ASP A 309 15.29 55.10 -20.01
C ASP A 309 14.05 54.78 -19.15
N VAL A 310 13.36 55.83 -18.70
CA VAL A 310 12.16 55.75 -17.86
C VAL A 310 10.95 56.32 -18.59
N ASN A 311 9.77 55.80 -18.27
CA ASN A 311 8.51 56.37 -18.75
C ASN A 311 7.92 57.30 -17.68
N ILE A 312 7.90 58.61 -17.98
CA ILE A 312 7.48 59.71 -17.08
C ILE A 312 6.08 60.16 -17.41
#